data_AF-A0AA37EIS5-F1
#
_entry.id   AF-A0AA37EIS5-F1
#
_cell.length_a   1.000
_cell.length_b   1.000
_cell.length_c   1.000
_cell.angle_alpha   90.00
_cell.angle_beta   90.00
_cell.angle_gamma   90.00
#
_symmetry.space_group_name_H-M   'P 1'
#
loop_
_entity.id
_entity.type
_entity.pdbx_description
1 polymer ?
#
loop_
_entity_poly.entity_id
_entity_poly.type
_entity_poly.pdbx_seq_one_letter_code
_entity_poly.pdbx_strand_id
1 'polypeptide(L)'
;MPSVFELLFDTYGDHLMQEQAPYDEAEIQAALDRMSMPQDMQIQVCDLLSSRYLRWGTAAFAIGLRLGLTLGSQSADRQIVT
;
A
#
# COMPACT_ATOMS: atom_id res chain seq x y z
N MET A 1 6.32 15.23 -13.86
CA MET A 1 4.90 14.88 -14.09
C MET A 1 4.74 13.46 -13.59
N PRO A 2 3.98 13.21 -12.51
CA PRO A 2 3.76 11.87 -12.01
C PRO A 2 3.01 11.02 -13.05
N SER A 3 3.27 9.72 -13.06
CA SER A 3 2.55 8.80 -13.93
C SER A 3 1.08 8.69 -13.51
N VAL A 4 0.20 8.27 -14.42
CA VAL A 4 -1.23 8.07 -14.07
C VAL A 4 -1.38 7.00 -12.97
N PHE A 5 -0.46 6.04 -12.90
CA PHE A 5 -0.45 4.98 -11.90
C PHE A 5 -0.01 5.48 -10.53
N GLU A 6 0.97 6.38 -10.49
CA GLU A 6 1.36 7.08 -9.25
C GLU A 6 0.17 7.91 -8.72
N LEU A 7 -0.50 8.67 -9.59
CA LEU A 7 -1.66 9.45 -9.18
C LEU A 7 -2.80 8.56 -8.64
N LEU A 8 -3.06 7.41 -9.28
CA LEU A 8 -4.07 6.47 -8.80
C LEU A 8 -3.69 5.81 -7.47
N PHE A 9 -2.40 5.52 -7.27
CA PHE A 9 -1.91 5.02 -6.00
C PHE A 9 -2.05 6.09 -4.91
N ASP A 10 -1.52 7.29 -5.13
CA ASP A 10 -1.49 8.38 -4.13
C ASP A 10 -2.88 8.89 -3.74
N THR A 11 -3.89 8.69 -4.59
CA THR A 11 -5.28 9.09 -4.31
C THR A 11 -6.13 7.93 -3.83
N TYR A 12 -6.33 6.92 -4.68
CA TYR A 12 -7.22 5.81 -4.40
C TYR A 12 -6.53 4.70 -3.61
N GLY A 13 -5.31 4.33 -4.01
CA GLY A 13 -4.56 3.25 -3.37
C GLY A 13 -4.27 3.56 -1.90
N ASP A 14 -3.70 4.72 -1.62
CA ASP A 14 -3.33 5.18 -0.27
C ASP A 14 -4.57 5.34 0.61
N HIS A 15 -5.64 5.97 0.09
CA HIS A 15 -6.90 6.09 0.82
C HIS A 15 -7.47 4.72 1.24
N LEU A 16 -7.50 3.76 0.30
CA LEU A 16 -7.98 2.41 0.58
C LEU A 16 -7.09 1.65 1.58
N MET A 17 -5.78 1.90 1.54
CA MET A 17 -4.85 1.36 2.52
C MET A 17 -5.10 1.92 3.92
N GLN A 18 -5.34 3.22 4.05
CA GLN A 18 -5.73 3.84 5.33
C GLN A 18 -7.04 3.27 5.88
N GLU A 19 -8.02 2.98 5.01
CA GLU A 19 -9.30 2.42 5.44
C GLU A 19 -9.22 0.94 5.85
N GLN A 20 -8.50 0.11 5.09
CA GLN A 20 -8.54 -1.34 5.27
C GLN A 20 -7.39 -1.90 6.11
N ALA A 21 -6.23 -1.26 6.07
CA ALA A 21 -5.03 -1.68 6.77
C ALA A 21 -4.25 -0.45 7.26
N PRO A 22 -4.82 0.34 8.18
CA PRO A 22 -4.17 1.56 8.66
C PRO A 22 -2.81 1.25 9.27
N TYR A 23 -1.81 2.05 8.89
CA TYR A 23 -0.51 2.06 9.53
C TYR A 23 -0.49 3.18 10.57
N ASP A 24 -0.64 2.83 11.84
CA ASP A 24 -0.59 3.79 12.95
C ASP A 24 0.84 3.84 13.50
N GLU A 25 1.60 4.83 13.05
CA GLU A 25 2.96 5.07 13.51
C GLU A 25 3.01 5.38 15.01
N ALA A 26 2.00 6.06 15.57
CA ALA A 26 1.95 6.39 16.98
C ALA A 26 1.70 5.15 17.84
N GLU A 27 0.85 4.24 17.40
CA GLU A 27 0.65 2.94 18.06
C GLU A 27 1.94 2.10 18.06
N ILE A 28 2.62 2.04 16.91
CA ILE A 28 3.88 1.32 16.76
C ILE A 28 4.95 1.93 17.68
N GLN A 29 5.09 3.25 17.69
CA GLN A 29 6.05 3.94 18.55
C GLN A 29 5.73 3.70 20.03
N ALA A 30 4.45 3.77 20.44
CA ALA A 30 4.04 3.48 21.81
C ALA A 30 4.31 2.02 22.22
N ALA A 31 4.25 1.08 21.29
CA ALA A 31 4.63 -0.31 21.53
C ALA A 31 6.15 -0.46 21.70
N LEU A 32 6.94 0.23 20.86
CA LEU A 32 8.39 0.23 20.94
C LEU A 32 8.91 0.89 22.22
N ASP A 33 8.28 1.97 22.68
CA ASP A 33 8.63 2.66 23.93
C ASP A 33 8.51 1.75 25.17
N ARG A 34 7.63 0.74 25.11
CA ARG A 34 7.45 -0.26 26.18
C ARG A 34 8.52 -1.34 26.16
N MET A 35 9.20 -1.53 25.03
CA MET A 35 10.34 -2.41 24.91
C MET A 35 11.55 -1.57 25.33
N SER A 36 12.32 -1.98 26.34
CA SER A 36 13.50 -1.24 26.84
C SER A 36 14.63 -1.19 25.81
N MET A 37 14.36 -0.60 24.66
CA MET A 37 15.13 -0.57 23.44
C MET A 37 15.74 0.82 23.27
N PRO A 38 17.00 0.92 22.83
CA PRO A 38 17.62 2.20 22.50
C PRO A 38 16.86 2.96 21.40
N GLN A 39 16.82 4.29 21.50
CA GLN A 39 16.04 5.15 20.58
C GLN A 39 16.48 5.02 19.11
N ASP A 40 17.78 4.86 18.86
CA ASP A 40 18.35 4.61 17.53
C ASP A 40 17.85 3.29 16.93
N MET A 41 17.69 2.25 17.76
CA MET A 41 17.12 0.98 17.32
C MET A 41 15.61 1.09 17.07
N GLN A 42 14.88 1.86 17.88
CA GLN A 42 13.45 2.10 17.65
C GLN A 42 13.22 2.80 16.30
N ILE A 43 14.02 3.82 15.98
CA ILE A 43 13.96 4.52 14.67
C ILE A 43 14.18 3.53 13.53
N GLN A 44 15.20 2.66 13.62
CA GLN A 44 15.46 1.64 12.60
C GLN A 44 14.29 0.66 12.42
N VAL A 45 13.61 0.30 13.51
CA VAL A 45 12.43 -0.57 13.46
C VAL A 45 11.25 0.15 12.81
N CYS A 46 10.99 1.40 13.19
CA CYS A 46 9.95 2.22 12.56
C CYS A 46 10.19 2.39 11.06
N ASP A 47 11.41 2.71 10.64
CA ASP A 47 11.80 2.83 9.23
C ASP A 47 11.63 1.50 8.47
N LEU A 48 11.98 0.37 9.11
CA LEU A 48 11.80 -0.94 8.50
C LEU A 48 10.33 -1.28 8.32
N LEU A 49 9.49 -1.02 9.33
CA LEU A 49 8.06 -1.29 9.29
C LEU A 49 7.36 -0.41 8.26
N SER A 50 7.64 0.90 8.24
CA SER A 50 7.06 1.83 7.27
C SER A 50 7.47 1.49 5.84
N SER A 51 8.75 1.18 5.61
CA SER A 51 9.26 0.72 4.31
C SER A 51 8.55 -0.55 3.85
N ARG A 52 8.34 -1.52 4.73
CA ARG A 52 7.64 -2.77 4.40
C ARG A 52 6.16 -2.53 4.09
N TYR A 53 5.50 -1.70 4.88
CA TYR A 53 4.11 -1.33 4.67
C TYR A 53 3.90 -0.70 3.29
N LEU A 54 4.70 0.33 2.95
CA LEU A 54 4.61 1.01 1.65
C LEU A 54 4.91 0.05 0.49
N ARG A 55 5.92 -0.81 0.64
CA ARG A 55 6.31 -1.75 -0.43
C ARG A 55 5.25 -2.83 -0.65
N TRP A 56 4.63 -3.32 0.42
CA TRP A 56 3.51 -4.25 0.33
C TRP A 56 2.29 -3.58 -0.32
N GLY A 57 1.93 -2.38 0.13
CA GLY A 57 0.82 -1.61 -0.43
C GLY A 57 0.97 -1.35 -1.92
N THR A 58 2.13 -0.86 -2.34
CA THR A 58 2.46 -0.61 -3.74
C THR A 58 2.37 -1.89 -4.58
N ALA A 59 2.90 -3.01 -4.08
CA ALA A 59 2.85 -4.29 -4.78
C ALA A 59 1.42 -4.83 -4.89
N ALA A 60 0.65 -4.77 -3.81
CA ALA A 60 -0.76 -5.20 -3.79
C ALA A 60 -1.60 -4.38 -4.76
N PHE A 61 -1.42 -3.04 -4.76
CA PHE A 61 -2.08 -2.16 -5.71
C PHE A 61 -1.72 -2.48 -7.16
N ALA A 62 -0.43 -2.63 -7.49
CA ALA A 62 0.01 -2.93 -8.85
C ALA A 62 -0.54 -4.28 -9.35
N ILE A 63 -0.56 -5.30 -8.50
CA ILE A 63 -1.14 -6.62 -8.83
C ILE A 63 -2.65 -6.49 -9.04
N GLY A 64 -3.35 -5.84 -8.10
CA GLY A 64 -4.80 -5.64 -8.17
C GLY A 64 -5.22 -4.86 -9.42
N LEU A 65 -4.52 -3.77 -9.73
CA LEU A 65 -4.75 -2.97 -10.92
C LEU A 65 -4.55 -3.80 -12.19
N ARG A 66 -3.44 -4.55 -12.29
CA ARG A 66 -3.19 -5.43 -13.44
C ARG A 66 -4.29 -6.46 -13.61
N LEU A 67 -4.73 -7.10 -12.53
CA LEU A 67 -5.82 -8.08 -12.55
C LEU A 67 -7.12 -7.43 -13.03
N GLY A 68 -7.48 -6.27 -12.48
CA GLY A 68 -8.69 -5.52 -12.86
C GLY A 68 -8.70 -5.15 -14.34
N LEU A 69 -7.59 -4.64 -14.87
CA LEU A 69 -7.46 -4.32 -16.30
C LEU A 69 -7.53 -5.57 -17.19
N THR A 70 -6.91 -6.66 -16.77
CA THR A 70 -6.90 -7.92 -17.55
C THR A 70 -8.30 -8.55 -17.62
N LEU A 71 -9.06 -8.51 -16.51
CA LEU A 71 -10.43 -9.02 -16.44
C LEU A 71 -11.43 -8.10 -17.16
N GLY A 72 -11.28 -6.79 -17.02
CA GLY A 72 -12.09 -5.80 -17.75
C GLY A 72 -11.92 -5.93 -19.26
N SER A 73 -10.68 -6.10 -19.74
CA SER A 73 -10.39 -6.28 -21.17
C SER A 73 -11.02 -7.55 -21.74
N GLN A 74 -10.95 -8.68 -21.02
CA GLN A 74 -11.58 -9.94 -21.44
C GLN A 74 -13.11 -9.84 -21.47
N SER A 75 -13.69 -9.07 -20.56
CA SER A 75 -15.14 -8.87 -20.49
C SER A 75 -15.65 -7.99 -21.64
N ALA A 76 -14.87 -6.96 -22.01
CA ALA A 76 -15.15 -6.11 -23.16
C ALA A 76 -15.05 -6.89 -24.48
N ASP A 77 -14.01 -7.71 -24.67
CA ASP A 77 -13.85 -8.55 -25.88
C ASP A 77 -15.02 -9.52 -26.07
N ARG A 78 -15.58 -10.02 -24.96
CA ARG A 78 -16.69 -10.97 -24.98
C ARG A 78 -18.03 -10.32 -25.36
N GLN A 79 -18.18 -9.00 -25.21
CA GLN A 79 -19.39 -8.27 -25.61
C GLN A 79 -19.41 -7.91 -27.10
N ILE A 80 -18.26 -7.91 -27.80
CA ILE A 80 -18.19 -7.57 -29.24
C ILE A 80 -18.58 -8.78 -30.12
N VAL A 81 -18.60 -9.98 -29.55
CA VAL A 81 -18.89 -11.24 -30.28
C VAL A 81 -20.38 -11.67 -30.15
N THR A 82 -21.21 -10.87 -29.48
CA THR A 82 -22.68 -11.05 -29.37
C THR A 82 -23.41 -9.92 -30.06
#